data_AF-A0A1I4F3S8-F1
#
_entry.id   AF-A0A1I4F3S8-F1
#
_cell.length_a   1.000
_cell.length_b   1.000
_cell.length_c   1.000
_cell.angle_alpha   90.00
_cell.angle_beta   90.00
_cell.angle_gamma   90.00
#
_symmetry.space_group_name_H-M   'P 1'
#
loop_
_entity.id
_entity.type
_entity.pdbx_description
1 polymer ?
#
loop_
_entity_poly.entity_id
_entity_poly.type
_entity_poly.pdbx_seq_one_letter_code
_entity_poly.pdbx_strand_id
1 'polypeptide(L)'
;MKKVHISEEDFIEAINALKKQLEHDEFFGKSMEDAFPGSYAPIYDNHYLWEATIRLLEIATNDTSNTIEWWIYETKFGTEPNMNIIEKRDGEDVSVFLSTAKELYNYLKNK
;
A
#
# COMPACT_ATOMS: atom_id res chain seq x y z
N MET A 1 7.89 -4.28 23.73
CA MET A 1 8.15 -3.83 22.35
C MET A 1 8.06 -2.31 22.31
N LYS A 2 9.00 -1.62 21.65
CA LYS A 2 8.89 -0.16 21.44
C LYS A 2 7.65 0.08 20.59
N LYS A 3 6.67 0.81 21.12
CA LYS A 3 5.56 1.32 20.30
C LYS A 3 6.13 2.42 19.41
N VAL A 4 6.28 2.12 18.13
CA VAL A 4 6.47 3.16 17.11
C VAL A 4 5.09 3.78 16.91
N HIS A 5 4.98 5.09 17.12
CA HIS A 5 3.76 5.83 16.85
C HIS A 5 3.96 6.62 15.56
N ILE A 6 3.01 6.52 14.65
CA ILE A 6 2.93 7.31 13.42
C ILE A 6 1.65 8.13 13.48
N SER A 7 1.74 9.41 13.10
CA SER A 7 0.57 10.28 12.94
C SER A 7 -0.24 9.88 11.70
N GLU A 8 -1.48 10.35 11.60
CA GLU A 8 -2.26 10.18 10.38
C GLU A 8 -1.57 10.87 9.19
N GLU A 9 -1.05 12.08 9.40
CA GLU A 9 -0.38 12.84 8.35
C GLU A 9 0.87 12.11 7.83
N ASP A 10 1.76 11.65 8.71
CA ASP A 10 3.00 10.95 8.33
C ASP A 10 2.68 9.63 7.62
N PHE A 11 1.63 8.93 8.04
CA PHE A 11 1.20 7.68 7.39
C PHE A 11 0.71 7.96 5.97
N ILE A 12 -0.16 8.95 5.79
CA ILE A 12 -0.70 9.31 4.48
C ILE A 12 0.42 9.80 3.56
N GLU A 13 1.35 10.61 4.08
CA GLU A 13 2.51 11.08 3.32
C GLU A 13 3.37 9.90 2.84
N ALA A 14 3.69 8.96 3.72
CA ALA A 14 4.47 7.77 3.37
C ALA A 14 3.79 6.90 2.31
N ILE A 15 2.48 6.66 2.44
CA ILE A 15 1.69 5.91 1.43
C ILE A 15 1.69 6.62 0.08
N ASN A 16 1.52 7.95 0.07
CA ASN A 16 1.53 8.73 -1.17
C ASN A 16 2.92 8.73 -1.83
N ALA A 17 4.00 8.77 -1.04
CA ALA A 17 5.36 8.65 -1.55
C ALA A 17 5.60 7.27 -2.19
N LEU A 18 5.16 6.20 -1.54
CA LEU A 18 5.21 4.83 -2.09
C LEU A 18 4.43 4.73 -3.40
N LYS A 19 3.21 5.26 -3.44
CA LYS A 19 2.39 5.30 -4.66
C LYS A 19 3.11 6.00 -5.80
N LYS A 20 3.66 7.19 -5.54
CA LYS A 20 4.39 7.98 -6.54
C LYS A 20 5.63 7.26 -7.05
N GLN A 21 6.39 6.59 -6.17
CA GLN A 21 7.56 5.82 -6.58
C GLN A 21 7.16 4.66 -7.50
N LEU A 22 6.08 3.95 -7.15
CA LEU A 22 5.59 2.83 -7.95
C LEU A 22 5.08 3.25 -9.32
N GLU A 23 4.28 4.31 -9.38
CA GLU A 23 3.80 4.88 -10.64
C GLU A 23 4.98 5.37 -11.51
N HIS A 24 6.03 5.91 -10.89
CA HIS A 24 7.25 6.31 -11.59
C HIS A 24 8.01 5.11 -12.16
N ASP A 25 8.20 4.05 -11.38
CA ASP A 25 8.92 2.85 -11.80
C ASP A 25 8.15 2.10 -12.92
N GLU A 26 6.83 2.03 -12.85
CA GLU A 26 5.97 1.49 -13.91
C GLU A 26 6.07 2.32 -15.20
N PHE A 27 5.96 3.65 -15.08
CA PHE A 27 6.07 4.56 -16.21
C PHE A 27 7.45 4.46 -16.88
N PHE A 28 8.53 4.44 -16.09
CA PHE A 28 9.89 4.32 -16.59
C PHE A 28 10.11 2.96 -17.27
N GLY A 29 9.67 1.86 -16.63
CA GLY A 29 9.76 0.51 -17.18
C GLY A 29 9.09 0.41 -18.55
N LYS A 30 7.86 0.89 -18.66
CA LYS A 30 7.13 0.92 -19.93
C LYS A 30 7.81 1.80 -20.99
N SER A 31 8.28 2.98 -20.61
CA SER A 31 8.98 3.89 -21.52
C SER A 31 10.27 3.27 -22.08
N MET A 32 10.99 2.51 -21.25
CA MET A 32 12.20 1.80 -21.67
C MET A 32 11.89 0.62 -22.58
N GLU A 33 10.81 -0.13 -22.32
CA GLU A 33 10.34 -1.20 -23.20
C GLU A 33 9.95 -0.66 -24.59
N ASP A 34 9.24 0.47 -24.63
CA ASP A 34 8.86 1.15 -25.87
C ASP A 34 10.07 1.68 -26.64
N ALA A 35 11.06 2.26 -25.94
CA ALA A 35 12.27 2.81 -26.55
C ALA A 35 13.25 1.71 -27.03
N PHE A 36 13.27 0.57 -26.36
CA PHE A 36 14.17 -0.56 -26.63
C PHE A 36 13.42 -1.90 -26.68
N PRO A 37 12.57 -2.14 -27.70
CA PRO A 37 11.75 -3.35 -27.77
C PRO A 37 12.58 -4.63 -27.72
N GLY A 38 12.13 -5.60 -26.91
CA GLY A 38 12.81 -6.89 -26.73
C GLY A 38 14.08 -6.84 -25.87
N SER A 39 14.42 -5.67 -25.31
CA SER A 39 15.48 -5.52 -24.32
C SER A 39 14.89 -5.49 -22.91
N TYR A 40 15.61 -6.07 -21.94
CA TYR A 40 15.26 -5.87 -20.53
C TYR A 40 15.65 -4.46 -20.11
N ALA A 41 14.66 -3.67 -19.68
CA ALA A 41 14.92 -2.36 -19.10
C ALA A 41 15.84 -2.52 -17.86
N PRO A 42 16.92 -1.72 -17.75
CA PRO A 42 17.79 -1.72 -16.57
C PRO A 42 17.08 -0.97 -15.44
N ILE A 43 16.05 -1.59 -14.86
CA ILE A 43 15.31 -1.04 -13.73
C ILE A 43 16.12 -1.32 -12.47
N TYR A 44 16.33 -0.29 -11.66
CA TYR A 44 16.99 -0.48 -10.37
C TYR A 44 16.06 -1.28 -9.45
N ASP A 45 16.64 -2.21 -8.72
CA ASP A 45 15.85 -3.05 -7.84
C ASP A 45 15.54 -2.30 -6.53
N ASN A 46 14.46 -1.50 -6.57
CA ASN A 46 13.98 -0.74 -5.42
C ASN A 46 13.23 -1.63 -4.41
N HIS A 47 13.17 -2.96 -4.64
CA HIS A 47 12.24 -3.78 -3.88
C HIS A 47 12.59 -3.91 -2.38
N TYR A 48 13.83 -3.64 -2.02
CA TYR A 48 14.25 -3.68 -0.62
C TYR A 48 13.73 -2.46 0.17
N LEU A 49 13.59 -1.31 -0.48
CA LEU A 49 13.26 -0.04 0.19
C LEU A 49 11.76 0.10 0.45
N TRP A 50 10.93 -0.16 -0.56
CA TRP A 50 9.48 -0.14 -0.40
C TRP A 50 8.97 -1.23 0.56
N GLU A 51 9.48 -2.47 0.54
CA GLU A 51 9.11 -3.54 1.50
C GLU A 51 9.48 -3.16 2.92
N ALA A 52 10.68 -2.61 3.13
CA ALA A 52 11.08 -2.10 4.44
C ALA A 52 10.15 -0.97 4.91
N THR A 53 9.72 -0.09 4.00
CA THR A 53 8.80 1.00 4.31
C THR A 53 7.42 0.48 4.67
N ILE A 54 6.85 -0.43 3.87
CA ILE A 54 5.57 -1.10 4.15
C ILE A 54 5.65 -1.77 5.52
N ARG A 55 6.73 -2.51 5.80
CA ARG A 55 6.93 -3.19 7.07
C ARG A 55 6.99 -2.22 8.25
N LEU A 56 7.63 -1.07 8.10
CA LEU A 56 7.68 -0.04 9.14
C LEU A 56 6.28 0.55 9.40
N LEU A 57 5.49 0.78 8.35
CA LEU A 57 4.11 1.26 8.48
C LEU A 57 3.25 0.23 9.21
N GLU A 58 3.35 -1.05 8.87
CA GLU A 58 2.65 -2.15 9.57
C GLU A 58 2.99 -2.20 11.05
N ILE A 59 4.28 -2.08 11.39
CA ILE A 59 4.74 -2.05 12.79
C ILE A 59 4.15 -0.83 13.52
N ALA A 60 4.11 0.34 12.87
CA ALA A 60 3.63 1.58 13.46
C ALA A 60 2.09 1.64 13.62
N THR A 61 1.36 0.85 12.83
CA THR A 61 -0.09 0.71 12.91
C THR A 61 -0.54 -0.56 13.63
N ASN A 62 0.39 -1.44 14.04
CA ASN A 62 0.11 -2.75 14.60
C ASN A 62 -0.72 -3.64 13.64
N ASP A 63 -0.48 -3.49 12.33
CA ASP A 63 -1.08 -4.32 11.31
C ASP A 63 -0.43 -5.70 11.31
N THR A 64 -1.15 -6.68 11.85
CA THR A 64 -0.70 -8.08 11.94
C THR A 64 -1.20 -8.95 10.79
N SER A 65 -2.04 -8.40 9.91
CA SER A 65 -2.69 -9.13 8.82
C SER A 65 -2.13 -8.75 7.44
N ASN A 66 -1.03 -7.99 7.39
CA ASN A 66 -0.47 -7.42 6.16
C ASN A 66 -1.54 -6.66 5.33
N THR A 67 -2.45 -5.98 6.03
CA THR A 67 -3.54 -5.21 5.41
C THR A 67 -2.99 -4.09 4.52
N ILE A 68 -1.91 -3.42 4.95
CA ILE A 68 -1.26 -2.35 4.16
C ILE A 68 -0.69 -2.92 2.86
N GLU A 69 0.07 -4.01 2.94
CA GLU A 69 0.64 -4.70 1.79
C GLU A 69 -0.45 -5.13 0.80
N TRP A 70 -1.48 -5.83 1.29
CA TRP A 70 -2.65 -6.22 0.50
C TRP A 70 -3.32 -5.01 -0.16
N TRP A 71 -3.53 -3.93 0.59
CA TRP A 71 -4.17 -2.73 0.06
C TRP A 71 -3.36 -2.07 -1.06
N ILE A 72 -2.03 -2.03 -0.93
CA ILE A 72 -1.14 -1.51 -1.96
C ILE A 72 -1.21 -2.35 -3.22
N TYR A 73 -1.03 -3.67 -3.12
CA TYR A 73 -0.85 -4.53 -4.29
C TYR A 73 -2.15 -5.03 -4.92
N GLU A 74 -3.09 -5.52 -4.12
CA GLU A 74 -4.31 -6.14 -4.62
C GLU A 74 -5.37 -5.10 -4.99
N THR A 75 -5.40 -3.97 -4.29
CA THR A 75 -6.38 -2.90 -4.53
C THR A 75 -5.82 -1.73 -5.32
N LYS A 76 -4.51 -1.74 -5.63
CA LYS A 76 -3.77 -0.63 -6.26
C LYS A 76 -4.04 0.70 -5.58
N PHE A 77 -3.75 0.76 -4.28
CA PHE A 77 -3.99 1.96 -3.47
C PHE A 77 -5.48 2.37 -3.43
N GLY A 78 -6.38 1.41 -3.29
CA GLY A 78 -7.82 1.64 -3.17
C GLY A 78 -8.51 2.02 -4.49
N THR A 79 -7.86 1.81 -5.64
CA THR A 79 -8.44 2.15 -6.94
C THR A 79 -9.27 1.02 -7.55
N GLU A 80 -9.11 -0.22 -7.06
CA GLU A 80 -9.89 -1.38 -7.50
C GLU A 80 -11.23 -1.48 -6.71
N PRO A 81 -12.38 -1.17 -7.32
CA PRO A 81 -13.66 -1.02 -6.60
C PRO A 81 -14.26 -2.34 -6.12
N ASN A 82 -13.74 -3.49 -6.58
CA ASN A 82 -14.25 -4.81 -6.25
C ASN A 82 -13.50 -5.49 -5.11
N MET A 83 -12.46 -4.85 -4.56
CA MET A 83 -11.69 -5.39 -3.45
C MET A 83 -12.16 -4.79 -2.13
N ASN A 84 -12.59 -5.65 -1.23
CA ASN A 84 -13.13 -5.28 0.08
C ASN A 84 -12.62 -6.23 1.17
N ILE A 85 -12.67 -5.75 2.40
CA ILE A 85 -12.49 -6.58 3.59
C ILE A 85 -13.88 -6.98 4.07
N ILE A 86 -14.08 -8.27 4.33
CA ILE A 86 -15.30 -8.76 4.98
C ILE A 86 -15.06 -8.82 6.49
N GLU A 87 -15.83 -8.03 7.24
CA GLU A 87 -15.80 -8.03 8.70
C GLU A 87 -17.10 -8.54 9.29
N LYS A 88 -17.02 -9.25 10.42
CA LYS A 88 -18.21 -9.58 11.21
C LYS A 88 -18.50 -8.47 12.20
N ARG A 89 -19.64 -7.80 12.03
CA ARG A 89 -20.14 -6.77 12.96
C ARG A 89 -21.54 -7.17 13.40
N ASP A 90 -21.74 -7.30 14.71
CA ASP A 90 -23.01 -7.72 15.31
C ASP A 90 -23.62 -9.02 14.73
N GLY A 91 -22.75 -9.93 14.26
CA GLY A 91 -23.15 -11.22 13.68
C GLY A 91 -23.44 -11.18 12.18
N GLU A 92 -23.37 -10.01 11.54
CA GLU A 92 -23.54 -9.84 10.10
C GLU A 92 -22.20 -9.58 9.40
N ASP A 93 -22.08 -10.06 8.17
CA ASP A 93 -20.92 -9.79 7.32
C ASP A 93 -21.08 -8.40 6.68
N VAL A 94 -20.16 -7.50 6.99
CA VAL A 94 -20.10 -6.13 6.47
C VAL A 94 -18.90 -5.98 5.54
N SER A 95 -19.15 -5.47 4.34
CA SER A 95 -18.10 -5.14 3.38
C SER A 95 -17.49 -3.77 3.70
N VAL A 96 -16.18 -3.74 3.89
CA VAL A 96 -15.40 -2.52 4.13
C VAL A 96 -14.55 -2.23 2.90
N PHE A 97 -14.80 -1.08 2.28
CA PHE A 97 -14.02 -0.57 1.17
C PHE A 97 -13.08 0.51 1.68
N LEU A 98 -11.80 0.38 1.32
CA LEU A 98 -10.76 1.33 1.69
C LEU A 98 -10.30 1.99 0.39
N SER A 99 -10.85 3.15 0.05
CA SER A 99 -10.56 3.84 -1.22
C SER A 99 -9.40 4.84 -1.07
N THR A 100 -9.03 5.18 0.16
CA THR A 100 -8.01 6.19 0.45
C THR A 100 -7.04 5.75 1.54
N ALA A 101 -5.83 6.32 1.54
CA ALA A 101 -4.84 6.10 2.60
C ALA A 101 -5.37 6.50 3.99
N LYS A 102 -6.23 7.53 4.06
CA LYS A 102 -6.89 7.96 5.29
C LYS A 102 -7.87 6.91 5.81
N GLU A 103 -8.68 6.33 4.95
CA GLU A 103 -9.59 5.23 5.32
C GLU A 103 -8.81 4.01 5.78
N LEU A 104 -7.72 3.65 5.08
CA LEU A 104 -6.81 2.59 5.52
C LEU A 104 -6.23 2.87 6.91
N TYR A 105 -5.72 4.08 7.16
CA TYR A 105 -5.20 4.45 8.48
C TYR A 105 -6.25 4.34 9.58
N ASN A 106 -7.43 4.89 9.35
CA ASN A 106 -8.55 4.83 10.29
C ASN A 106 -9.00 3.40 10.54
N TYR A 107 -9.03 2.57 9.51
CA TYR A 107 -9.34 1.15 9.61
C TYR A 107 -8.34 0.45 10.54
N LEU A 108 -7.04 0.63 10.30
CA LEU A 108 -5.98 0.01 11.08
C LEU A 108 -5.95 0.46 12.55
N LYS A 109 -6.29 1.72 12.84
CA LYS A 109 -6.33 2.25 14.21
C LYS A 109 -7.55 1.81 15.01
N ASN A 110 -8.63 1.43 14.34
CA ASN A 110 -9.89 1.01 14.96
C ASN A 110 -10.08 -0.52 14.97
N LYS A 111 -9.07 -1.27 14.53
CA LYS A 111 -9.00 -2.72 14.56
C LYS A 111 -8.57 -3.23 15.95
#